data_AF-A0A1I0C799-F1
#
_entry.id   AF-A0A1I0C799-F1
#
_cell.length_a   1.000
_cell.length_b   1.000
_cell.length_c   1.000
_cell.angle_alpha   90.00
_cell.angle_beta   90.00
_cell.angle_gamma   90.00
#
_symmetry.space_group_name_H-M   'P 1'
#
loop_
_entity.id
_entity.type
_entity.pdbx_description
1 polymer ?
#
loop_
_entity_poly.entity_id
_entity_poly.type
_entity_poly.pdbx_seq_one_letter_code
_entity_poly.pdbx_strand_id
1 'polypeptide(L)'
;MSEISLLSITSPPRDKININNPNVYMSSQGMFITASANWKNKHGNVRWWKDHGPIGIGTLKVGGANGLGIYFSNSTNLDVGETNFYTYDENFNTYNNNLYPHKIDKTGVYYKAQDTMKNSTFNPFHSYSWDTATLSVWPDFKGKVNTNVRTHWTHTWSSGEISSVGVSNSGISVNFSNSSHAWDGVSLGSTNLKNYQ
;
A
#
# COMPACT_ATOMS: atom_id res chain seq x y z
N MET A 1 40.06 -1.61 -20.55
CA MET A 1 38.73 -2.17 -20.24
C MET A 1 38.37 -1.71 -18.84
N SER A 2 37.38 -0.83 -18.70
CA SER A 2 36.93 -0.35 -17.39
C SER A 2 35.76 -1.20 -16.92
N GLU A 3 35.94 -1.84 -15.76
CA GLU A 3 34.89 -2.59 -15.07
C GLU A 3 33.74 -1.65 -14.68
N ILE A 4 32.53 -1.99 -15.10
CA ILE A 4 31.31 -1.37 -14.60
C ILE A 4 31.08 -1.96 -13.21
N SER A 5 31.38 -1.19 -12.16
CA SER A 5 31.01 -1.58 -10.80
C SER A 5 29.49 -1.59 -10.70
N LEU A 6 28.89 -2.78 -10.63
CA LEU A 6 27.54 -2.97 -10.13
C LEU A 6 27.53 -2.50 -8.66
N LEU A 7 27.12 -1.25 -8.45
CA LEU A 7 26.79 -0.75 -7.12
C LEU A 7 25.72 -1.67 -6.55
N SER A 8 26.11 -2.55 -5.63
CA SER A 8 25.17 -3.27 -4.78
C SER A 8 24.46 -2.21 -3.91
N ILE A 9 23.27 -1.81 -4.31
CA ILE A 9 22.41 -0.92 -3.53
C ILE A 9 21.94 -1.73 -2.31
N THR A 10 22.63 -1.59 -1.18
CA THR A 10 22.33 -2.33 0.06
C THR A 10 21.20 -1.71 0.89
N SER A 11 20.60 -0.61 0.43
CA SER A 11 19.51 0.07 1.15
C SER A 11 18.45 0.58 0.16
N PRO A 12 17.15 0.27 0.39
CA PRO A 12 16.03 0.91 -0.31
C PRO A 12 16.21 2.45 -0.32
N PRO A 13 16.01 3.20 -1.43
CA PRO A 13 15.86 4.65 -1.37
C PRO A 13 14.85 5.05 -0.31
N ARG A 14 15.24 6.01 0.54
CA ARG A 14 14.40 6.63 1.57
C ARG A 14 13.47 7.68 0.96
N ASP A 15 12.87 7.38 -0.18
CA ASP A 15 11.88 8.26 -0.76
C ASP A 15 10.75 8.44 0.27
N LYS A 16 10.37 9.70 0.53
CA LYS A 16 9.42 10.00 1.61
C LYS A 16 8.03 9.53 1.20
N ILE A 17 7.68 8.31 1.55
CA ILE A 17 6.30 7.88 1.55
C ILE A 17 5.63 8.54 2.74
N ASN A 18 4.58 9.30 2.47
CA ASN A 18 3.73 9.84 3.50
C ASN A 18 2.60 8.85 3.78
N ILE A 19 2.66 8.20 4.94
CA ILE A 19 1.62 7.30 5.42
C ILE A 19 0.70 8.12 6.32
N ASN A 20 -0.51 8.40 5.83
CA ASN A 20 -1.45 9.21 6.57
C ASN A 20 -2.16 8.39 7.65
N ASN A 21 -2.50 9.05 8.76
CA ASN A 21 -3.41 8.47 9.74
C ASN A 21 -4.76 8.16 9.07
N PRO A 22 -5.48 7.12 9.54
CA PRO A 22 -6.80 6.84 9.02
C PRO A 22 -7.76 8.01 9.24
N ASN A 23 -8.47 8.42 8.20
CA ASN A 23 -9.55 9.39 8.31
C ASN A 23 -10.87 8.66 8.47
N VAL A 24 -11.78 9.23 9.26
CA VAL A 24 -13.10 8.65 9.55
C VAL A 24 -14.16 9.63 9.08
N TYR A 25 -15.12 9.12 8.34
CA TYR A 25 -16.20 9.89 7.75
C TYR A 25 -17.54 9.22 8.04
N MET A 26 -18.59 10.03 8.12
CA MET A 26 -19.97 9.57 8.27
C MET A 26 -20.75 9.91 7.00
N SER A 27 -21.52 8.97 6.48
CA SER A 27 -22.48 9.18 5.41
C SER A 27 -23.84 8.56 5.77
N SER A 28 -24.84 8.76 4.91
CA SER A 28 -26.16 8.13 5.09
C SER A 28 -26.13 6.60 4.97
N GLN A 29 -25.07 6.05 4.39
CA GLN A 29 -24.82 4.60 4.28
C GLN A 29 -24.06 4.04 5.49
N GLY A 30 -23.65 4.89 6.43
CA GLY A 30 -22.88 4.49 7.61
C GLY A 30 -21.52 5.16 7.68
N MET A 31 -20.64 4.61 8.53
CA MET A 31 -19.29 5.11 8.69
C MET A 31 -18.38 4.51 7.60
N PHE A 32 -17.47 5.32 7.07
CA PHE A 32 -16.37 4.81 6.25
C PHE A 32 -15.03 5.37 6.72
N ILE A 33 -14.01 4.54 6.63
CA ILE A 33 -12.65 4.83 7.07
C ILE A 33 -11.75 4.79 5.86
N THR A 34 -10.89 5.79 5.69
CA THR A 34 -9.88 5.80 4.64
C THR A 34 -8.48 5.72 5.19
N ALA A 35 -7.66 4.88 4.58
CA ALA A 35 -6.21 4.88 4.70
C ALA A 35 -5.62 5.37 3.38
N SER A 36 -4.53 6.11 3.47
CA SER A 36 -3.79 6.52 2.28
C SER A 36 -2.29 6.50 2.50
N ALA A 37 -1.60 6.15 1.43
CA ALA A 37 -0.17 6.32 1.30
C ALA A 37 0.11 7.09 0.02
N ASN A 38 0.93 8.14 0.14
CA ASN A 38 1.29 9.00 -0.97
C ASN A 38 2.81 8.96 -1.14
N TRP A 39 3.28 8.60 -2.32
CA TRP A 39 4.70 8.64 -2.60
C TRP A 39 5.10 10.05 -3.00
N LYS A 40 5.77 10.80 -2.11
CA LYS A 40 6.23 12.15 -2.44
C LYS A 40 7.63 12.09 -3.03
N ASN A 41 7.69 12.18 -4.36
CA ASN A 41 8.94 12.34 -5.11
C ASN A 41 9.59 13.70 -4.76
N LYS A 42 10.66 13.72 -3.96
CA LYS A 42 11.38 14.95 -3.60
C LYS A 42 12.64 15.19 -4.44
N HIS A 43 12.84 14.46 -5.55
CA HIS A 43 13.99 14.64 -6.43
C HIS A 43 13.56 15.14 -7.82
N GLY A 44 13.25 16.44 -7.91
CA GLY A 44 13.33 17.19 -9.19
C GLY A 44 12.63 16.58 -10.41
N ASN A 45 11.50 15.88 -10.23
CA ASN A 45 10.74 15.18 -11.28
C ASN A 45 11.34 13.88 -11.84
N VAL A 46 12.40 13.33 -11.24
CA VAL A 46 12.96 12.03 -11.65
C VAL A 46 12.59 10.99 -10.61
N ARG A 47 11.71 10.06 -10.99
CA ARG A 47 11.26 8.96 -10.13
C ARG A 47 12.40 7.95 -10.02
N TRP A 48 12.82 7.55 -8.82
CA TRP A 48 13.98 6.64 -8.64
C TRP A 48 13.90 5.37 -9.49
N TRP A 49 12.69 4.80 -9.61
CA TRP A 49 12.45 3.61 -10.40
C TRP A 49 12.63 3.84 -11.91
N LYS A 50 12.60 5.08 -12.41
CA LYS A 50 12.81 5.43 -13.82
C LYS A 50 14.27 5.20 -14.22
N ASP A 51 15.19 5.48 -13.31
CA ASP A 51 16.63 5.30 -13.51
C ASP A 51 17.09 3.86 -13.17
N HIS A 52 16.25 3.09 -12.48
CA HIS A 52 16.56 1.74 -12.00
C HIS A 52 15.58 0.67 -12.52
N GLY A 53 14.77 1.02 -13.52
CA GLY A 53 13.80 0.13 -14.14
C GLY A 53 14.48 -0.89 -15.05
N PRO A 54 13.97 -2.12 -15.16
CA PRO A 54 14.45 -3.09 -16.14
C PRO A 54 14.28 -2.54 -17.57
N ILE A 55 15.32 -2.72 -18.38
CA ILE A 55 15.32 -2.38 -19.81
C ILE A 55 14.59 -3.51 -20.56
N GLY A 56 13.47 -3.20 -21.21
CA GLY A 56 12.67 -4.18 -21.97
C GLY A 56 11.37 -3.58 -22.52
N ILE A 57 10.69 -4.26 -23.45
CA ILE A 57 9.43 -3.79 -24.07
C ILE A 57 8.24 -4.52 -23.43
N GLY A 58 7.16 -3.80 -23.11
CA GLY A 58 5.92 -4.37 -22.57
C GLY A 58 5.64 -4.00 -21.11
N THR A 59 4.70 -4.71 -20.47
CA THR A 59 4.45 -4.57 -19.03
C THR A 59 5.50 -5.38 -18.26
N LEU A 60 6.41 -4.69 -17.60
CA LEU A 60 7.46 -5.26 -16.77
C LEU A 60 7.07 -5.10 -15.31
N LYS A 61 7.27 -6.16 -14.51
CA LYS A 61 7.20 -6.03 -13.05
C LYS A 61 8.49 -5.36 -12.58
N VAL A 62 8.37 -4.25 -11.85
CA VAL A 62 9.51 -3.44 -11.43
C VAL A 62 9.37 -3.18 -9.95
N GLY A 63 10.31 -3.68 -9.16
CA GLY A 63 10.07 -3.79 -7.73
C GLY A 63 9.18 -5.00 -7.41
N GLY A 64 8.91 -5.19 -6.13
CA GLY A 64 8.09 -6.28 -5.63
C GLY A 64 6.62 -5.87 -5.57
N ALA A 65 5.86 -6.51 -4.70
CA ALA A 65 4.50 -6.08 -4.39
C ALA A 65 4.48 -4.96 -3.34
N ASN A 66 3.59 -4.00 -3.53
CA ASN A 66 3.17 -3.04 -2.54
C ASN A 66 1.92 -3.54 -1.81
N GLY A 67 1.74 -3.08 -0.58
CA GLY A 67 0.53 -3.36 0.17
C GLY A 67 0.12 -2.22 1.10
N LEU A 68 -1.19 -1.98 1.16
CA LEU A 68 -1.83 -1.01 2.04
C LEU A 68 -2.93 -1.71 2.83
N GLY A 69 -2.97 -1.48 4.14
CA GLY A 69 -3.98 -2.06 5.00
C GLY A 69 -4.49 -1.11 6.07
N ILE A 70 -5.68 -1.44 6.57
CA ILE A 70 -6.29 -0.88 7.77
C ILE A 70 -6.48 -2.02 8.76
N TYR A 71 -6.10 -1.80 10.02
CA TYR A 71 -6.42 -2.73 11.10
C TYR A 71 -6.97 -2.03 12.33
N PHE A 72 -7.77 -2.78 13.06
CA PHE A 72 -8.46 -2.42 14.28
C PHE A 72 -7.81 -3.16 15.45
N SER A 73 -7.33 -2.45 16.46
CA SER A 73 -6.69 -3.06 17.64
C SER A 73 -7.66 -3.90 18.48
N ASN A 74 -8.95 -3.64 18.36
CA ASN A 74 -10.03 -4.43 18.93
C ASN A 74 -11.14 -4.58 17.88
N SER A 75 -11.53 -5.82 17.60
CA SER A 75 -12.59 -6.20 16.66
C SER A 75 -13.88 -6.66 17.35
N THR A 76 -13.95 -6.54 18.69
CA THR A 76 -15.16 -6.91 19.44
C THR A 76 -16.33 -6.05 18.96
N ASN A 77 -17.37 -6.70 18.41
CA ASN A 77 -18.56 -6.08 17.81
C ASN A 77 -18.32 -5.26 16.53
N LEU A 78 -17.24 -5.54 15.80
CA LEU A 78 -16.99 -4.98 14.47
C LEU A 78 -16.75 -6.12 13.48
N ASP A 79 -17.35 -6.02 12.31
CA ASP A 79 -16.94 -6.78 11.13
C ASP A 79 -16.50 -5.81 10.03
N VAL A 80 -15.56 -6.24 9.19
CA VAL A 80 -15.19 -5.49 7.98
C VAL A 80 -16.23 -5.83 6.91
N GLY A 81 -17.07 -4.84 6.56
CA GLY A 81 -18.12 -4.97 5.56
C GLY A 81 -17.58 -4.80 4.15
N GLU A 82 -17.91 -3.69 3.50
CA GLU A 82 -17.41 -3.37 2.16
C GLU A 82 -16.02 -2.75 2.22
N THR A 83 -15.17 -3.05 1.23
CA THR A 83 -13.85 -2.43 1.09
C THR A 83 -13.58 -2.10 -0.36
N ASN A 84 -13.01 -0.92 -0.60
CA ASN A 84 -12.62 -0.47 -1.93
C ASN A 84 -11.16 -0.01 -1.89
N PHE A 85 -10.37 -0.42 -2.88
CA PHE A 85 -8.97 -0.02 -2.98
C PHE A 85 -8.69 0.58 -4.35
N TYR A 86 -8.09 1.76 -4.33
CA TYR A 86 -7.74 2.52 -5.51
C TYR A 86 -6.26 2.85 -5.46
N THR A 87 -5.58 2.61 -6.58
CA THR A 87 -4.28 3.21 -6.81
C THR A 87 -4.39 4.24 -7.94
N TYR A 88 -3.59 5.29 -7.84
CA TYR A 88 -3.50 6.31 -8.86
C TYR A 88 -2.09 6.30 -9.45
N ASP A 89 -2.06 6.26 -10.78
CA ASP A 89 -0.85 6.42 -11.58
C ASP A 89 -0.89 7.82 -12.18
N GLU A 90 -0.01 8.69 -11.70
CA GLU A 90 0.04 10.08 -12.13
C GLU A 90 0.56 10.21 -13.57
N ASN A 91 1.40 9.29 -14.05
CA ASN A 91 1.93 9.36 -15.41
C ASN A 91 0.87 9.05 -16.46
N PHE A 92 -0.10 8.20 -16.14
CA PHE A 92 -1.22 7.89 -17.02
C PHE A 92 -2.52 8.61 -16.64
N ASN A 93 -2.50 9.41 -15.58
CA ASN A 93 -3.68 10.09 -15.04
C ASN A 93 -4.87 9.13 -14.91
N THR A 94 -4.60 7.93 -14.37
CA THR A 94 -5.57 6.84 -14.35
C THR A 94 -5.63 6.18 -12.98
N TYR A 95 -6.81 5.68 -12.64
CA TYR A 95 -7.04 4.91 -11.43
C TYR A 95 -7.10 3.43 -11.77
N ASN A 96 -6.45 2.60 -10.96
CA ASN A 96 -6.70 1.18 -10.96
C ASN A 96 -7.58 0.82 -9.76
N ASN A 97 -8.77 0.31 -10.04
CA ASN A 97 -9.79 -0.07 -9.07
C ASN A 97 -10.15 -1.56 -9.13
N ASN A 98 -9.54 -2.34 -10.03
CA ASN A 98 -9.78 -3.79 -10.17
C ASN A 98 -8.81 -4.59 -9.28
N LEU A 99 -8.68 -4.17 -8.02
CA LEU A 99 -7.84 -4.83 -7.04
C LEU A 99 -8.73 -5.51 -6.02
N TYR A 100 -8.41 -6.76 -5.72
CA TYR A 100 -9.12 -7.52 -4.70
C TYR A 100 -8.30 -7.54 -3.40
N PRO A 101 -8.97 -7.57 -2.25
CA PRO A 101 -8.30 -7.71 -0.97
C PRO A 101 -7.44 -8.96 -0.96
N HIS A 102 -6.21 -8.84 -0.49
CA HIS A 102 -5.34 -10.00 -0.29
C HIS A 102 -5.75 -10.76 0.98
N LYS A 103 -6.20 -10.02 2.01
CA LYS A 103 -6.73 -10.58 3.24
C LYS A 103 -7.82 -9.65 3.80
N ILE A 104 -8.94 -10.24 4.20
CA ILE A 104 -9.96 -9.61 5.05
C ILE A 104 -10.20 -10.53 6.24
N ASP A 105 -10.31 -9.93 7.41
CA ASP A 105 -10.93 -10.54 8.57
C ASP A 105 -11.59 -9.46 9.44
N LYS A 106 -12.08 -9.86 10.62
CA LYS A 106 -12.75 -8.96 11.56
C LYS A 106 -11.84 -7.88 12.12
N THR A 107 -10.52 -8.09 12.05
CA THR A 107 -9.50 -7.20 12.60
C THR A 107 -8.97 -6.23 11.57
N GLY A 108 -9.29 -6.39 10.28
CA GLY A 108 -8.93 -5.44 9.26
C GLY A 108 -8.93 -6.01 7.85
N VAL A 109 -8.36 -5.22 6.95
CA VAL A 109 -8.18 -5.58 5.54
C VAL A 109 -6.81 -5.15 5.08
N TYR A 110 -6.26 -5.94 4.17
CA TYR A 110 -4.99 -5.68 3.53
C TYR A 110 -5.09 -5.96 2.04
N TYR A 111 -4.70 -4.97 1.24
CA TYR A 111 -4.58 -5.09 -0.21
C TYR A 111 -3.12 -5.23 -0.59
N LYS A 112 -2.88 -6.10 -1.57
CA LYS A 112 -1.59 -6.29 -2.23
C LYS A 112 -1.79 -5.98 -3.70
N ALA A 113 -0.89 -5.20 -4.30
CA ALA A 113 -0.80 -5.13 -5.75
C ALA A 113 0.66 -5.14 -6.20
N GLN A 114 0.87 -5.71 -7.37
CA GLN A 114 2.19 -5.80 -7.98
C GLN A 114 2.60 -4.44 -8.54
N ASP A 115 3.87 -4.09 -8.35
CA ASP A 115 4.45 -2.95 -9.04
C ASP A 115 4.71 -3.32 -10.49
N THR A 116 3.96 -2.65 -11.38
CA THR A 116 4.12 -2.81 -12.82
C THR A 116 4.51 -1.49 -13.45
N MET A 117 5.54 -1.54 -14.29
CA MET A 117 5.92 -0.51 -15.24
C MET A 117 5.48 -0.95 -16.63
N LYS A 118 4.89 -0.05 -17.41
CA LYS A 118 4.70 -0.26 -18.84
C LYS A 118 5.79 0.49 -19.60
N ASN A 119 6.64 -0.24 -20.32
CA ASN A 119 7.63 0.34 -21.22
C ASN A 119 7.13 0.23 -22.66
N SER A 120 6.98 1.37 -23.32
CA SER A 120 6.53 1.50 -24.71
C SER A 120 7.68 2.03 -25.56
N THR A 121 7.97 1.38 -26.69
CA THR A 121 8.90 1.90 -27.70
C THR A 121 8.47 3.22 -28.32
N PHE A 122 7.20 3.60 -28.16
CA PHE A 122 6.60 4.80 -28.75
C PHE A 122 6.37 5.94 -27.76
N ASN A 123 6.67 5.77 -26.46
CA ASN A 123 6.39 6.80 -25.47
C ASN A 123 7.35 6.69 -24.27
N PRO A 124 8.13 7.73 -23.92
CA PRO A 124 9.08 7.69 -22.79
C PRO A 124 8.39 7.70 -21.42
N PHE A 125 7.07 7.51 -21.37
CA PHE A 125 6.31 7.43 -20.13
C PHE A 125 6.35 5.99 -19.61
N HIS A 126 7.12 5.82 -18.56
CA HIS A 126 7.06 4.66 -17.71
C HIS A 126 5.92 4.88 -16.70
N SER A 127 5.03 3.91 -16.47
CA SER A 127 4.08 3.99 -15.36
C SER A 127 4.67 3.53 -14.04
N TYR A 128 4.13 4.07 -12.96
CA TYR A 128 4.23 3.44 -11.66
C TYR A 128 2.85 3.36 -11.04
N SER A 129 2.46 2.15 -10.64
CA SER A 129 1.07 1.84 -10.30
C SER A 129 0.64 2.38 -8.94
N TRP A 130 1.56 2.97 -8.16
CA TRP A 130 1.36 3.42 -6.77
C TRP A 130 2.03 4.77 -6.50
N ASP A 131 1.73 5.82 -7.28
CA ASP A 131 2.08 7.19 -6.86
C ASP A 131 1.23 7.59 -5.63
N THR A 132 -0.02 7.15 -5.65
CA THR A 132 -0.98 7.32 -4.56
C THR A 132 -1.78 6.04 -4.39
N ALA A 133 -2.08 5.67 -3.14
CA ALA A 133 -2.97 4.56 -2.84
C ALA A 133 -3.97 4.96 -1.76
N THR A 134 -5.23 4.63 -1.97
CA THR A 134 -6.33 4.90 -1.04
C THR A 134 -7.17 3.65 -0.85
N LEU A 135 -7.30 3.24 0.41
CA LEU A 135 -8.14 2.15 0.85
C LEU A 135 -9.31 2.72 1.64
N SER A 136 -10.53 2.38 1.26
CA SER A 136 -11.76 2.72 1.97
C SER A 136 -12.39 1.46 2.55
N VAL A 137 -12.85 1.54 3.80
CA VAL A 137 -13.47 0.43 4.54
C VAL A 137 -14.75 0.92 5.18
N TRP A 138 -15.83 0.16 4.99
CA TRP A 138 -17.12 0.33 5.66
C TRP A 138 -17.25 -0.76 6.72
N PRO A 139 -16.85 -0.49 7.97
CA PRO A 139 -17.06 -1.45 9.04
C PRO A 139 -18.54 -1.53 9.40
N ASP A 140 -19.00 -2.74 9.72
CA ASP A 140 -20.32 -3.02 10.27
C ASP A 140 -20.22 -3.16 11.79
N PHE A 141 -21.06 -2.42 12.52
CA PHE A 141 -21.04 -2.36 13.98
C PHE A 141 -22.19 -3.17 14.56
N LYS A 142 -21.86 -4.17 15.38
CA LYS A 142 -22.82 -5.06 16.04
C LYS A 142 -23.13 -4.65 17.47
N GLY A 143 -22.73 -3.44 17.85
CA GLY A 143 -22.82 -2.92 19.20
C GLY A 143 -21.79 -1.82 19.44
N LYS A 144 -21.61 -1.42 20.71
CA LYS A 144 -20.62 -0.39 21.06
C LYS A 144 -19.20 -0.88 20.74
N VAL A 145 -18.46 -0.07 20.00
CA VAL A 145 -17.06 -0.32 19.69
C VAL A 145 -16.15 0.72 20.34
N ASN A 146 -15.03 0.23 20.90
CA ASN A 146 -13.90 1.04 21.35
C ASN A 146 -12.61 0.42 20.78
N THR A 147 -12.05 1.06 19.75
CA THR A 147 -10.89 0.52 19.02
C THR A 147 -9.99 1.62 18.48
N ASN A 148 -8.73 1.27 18.21
CA ASN A 148 -7.79 2.10 17.48
C ASN A 148 -7.69 1.60 16.05
N VAL A 149 -7.72 2.54 15.11
CA VAL A 149 -7.54 2.26 13.68
C VAL A 149 -6.18 2.76 13.26
N ARG A 150 -5.45 1.95 12.49
CA ARG A 150 -4.11 2.27 12.00
C ARG A 150 -3.96 1.91 10.52
N THR A 151 -3.24 2.75 9.79
CA THR A 151 -2.84 2.46 8.41
C THR A 151 -1.52 1.71 8.45
N HIS A 152 -1.36 0.70 7.61
CA HIS A 152 -0.12 -0.03 7.42
C HIS A 152 0.27 -0.02 5.95
N TRP A 153 1.55 0.15 5.67
CA TRP A 153 2.13 0.15 4.35
C TRP A 153 3.33 -0.80 4.30
N THR A 154 3.42 -1.65 3.28
CA THR A 154 4.67 -2.35 2.96
C THR A 154 5.04 -2.20 1.51
N HIS A 155 6.34 -2.22 1.25
CA HIS A 155 6.93 -2.31 -0.08
C HIS A 155 7.98 -3.44 -0.10
N THR A 156 8.05 -4.15 -1.22
CA THR A 156 9.10 -5.15 -1.48
C THR A 156 9.87 -4.79 -2.74
N TRP A 157 11.13 -5.21 -2.84
CA TRP A 157 11.97 -5.02 -4.04
C TRP A 157 11.79 -6.14 -5.08
N SER A 158 12.38 -5.98 -6.26
CA SER A 158 12.13 -6.78 -7.47
C SER A 158 12.25 -8.30 -7.35
N SER A 159 12.94 -8.81 -6.34
CA SER A 159 13.10 -10.24 -6.05
C SER A 159 12.27 -10.74 -4.86
N GLY A 160 11.60 -9.84 -4.14
CA GLY A 160 10.73 -10.15 -3.00
C GLY A 160 9.26 -10.04 -3.37
N GLU A 161 8.46 -11.02 -2.97
CA GLU A 161 7.01 -10.94 -3.00
C GLU A 161 6.46 -11.09 -1.58
N ILE A 162 5.34 -10.43 -1.27
CA ILE A 162 4.55 -10.73 -0.08
C ILE A 162 3.97 -12.14 -0.23
N SER A 163 4.40 -13.07 0.61
CA SER A 163 4.01 -14.48 0.56
C SER A 163 2.79 -14.81 1.42
N SER A 164 2.60 -14.11 2.53
CA SER A 164 1.42 -14.26 3.38
C SER A 164 1.15 -12.99 4.19
N VAL A 165 -0.13 -12.76 4.50
CA VAL A 165 -0.57 -11.70 5.40
C VAL A 165 -1.44 -12.28 6.51
N GLY A 166 -1.11 -11.95 7.75
CA GLY A 166 -1.96 -12.20 8.92
C GLY A 166 -2.45 -10.89 9.52
N VAL A 167 -3.75 -10.75 9.76
CA VAL A 167 -4.31 -9.62 10.50
C VAL A 167 -4.83 -10.14 11.84
N SER A 168 -4.57 -9.38 12.90
CA SER A 168 -4.90 -9.74 14.27
C SER A 168 -5.17 -8.47 15.09
N ASN A 169 -5.70 -8.64 16.30
CA ASN A 169 -5.88 -7.53 17.25
C ASN A 169 -4.54 -6.85 17.63
N SER A 170 -3.41 -7.55 17.52
CA SER A 170 -2.07 -6.98 17.74
C SER A 170 -1.52 -6.18 16.55
N GLY A 171 -2.09 -6.36 15.36
CA GLY A 171 -1.65 -5.68 14.14
C GLY A 171 -1.67 -6.56 12.90
N ILE A 172 -1.15 -5.99 11.81
CA ILE A 172 -0.89 -6.68 10.54
C ILE A 172 0.53 -7.24 10.57
N SER A 173 0.67 -8.50 10.18
CA SER A 173 1.94 -9.19 9.97
C SER A 173 2.05 -9.58 8.50
N VAL A 174 3.22 -9.34 7.92
CA VAL A 174 3.50 -9.59 6.50
C VAL A 174 4.76 -10.43 6.39
N ASN A 175 4.66 -11.56 5.72
CA ASN A 175 5.82 -12.39 5.38
C ASN A 175 6.20 -12.19 3.91
N PHE A 176 7.49 -12.31 3.62
CA PHE A 176 8.05 -12.10 2.30
C PHE A 176 8.76 -13.37 1.82
N SER A 177 8.73 -13.62 0.51
CA SER A 177 9.47 -14.72 -0.12
C SER A 177 10.99 -14.56 0.00
N ASN A 178 11.48 -13.33 0.12
CA ASN A 178 12.88 -13.00 0.41
C ASN A 178 12.96 -11.74 1.29
N SER A 179 13.33 -11.90 2.55
CA SER A 179 13.25 -10.84 3.57
C SER A 179 14.37 -9.80 3.52
N SER A 180 15.40 -9.98 2.68
CA SER A 180 16.58 -9.09 2.67
C SER A 180 16.30 -7.70 2.10
N HIS A 181 15.15 -7.50 1.44
CA HIS A 181 14.83 -6.29 0.68
C HIS A 181 13.36 -5.88 0.89
N ALA A 182 12.94 -5.70 2.13
CA ALA A 182 11.61 -5.20 2.45
C ALA A 182 11.67 -3.88 3.24
N TRP A 183 10.65 -3.04 3.05
CA TRP A 183 10.40 -1.88 3.88
C TRP A 183 8.94 -1.88 4.36
N ASP A 184 8.74 -1.75 5.66
CA ASP A 184 7.45 -1.68 6.34
C ASP A 184 7.34 -0.32 7.05
N GLY A 185 6.18 0.32 6.93
CA GLY A 185 5.81 1.52 7.68
C GLY A 185 4.36 1.44 8.18
N VAL A 186 4.17 1.79 9.44
CA VAL A 186 2.84 2.01 10.04
C VAL A 186 2.60 3.52 10.15
N SER A 187 1.34 3.97 10.05
CA SER A 187 1.01 5.38 10.26
C SER A 187 1.59 5.89 11.58
N LEU A 188 2.04 7.15 11.58
CA LEU A 188 2.63 7.80 12.76
C LEU A 188 1.62 8.03 13.89
N GLY A 189 0.33 7.80 13.66
CA GLY A 189 -0.74 7.90 14.66
C GLY A 189 -1.87 6.90 14.40
N SER A 190 -2.82 6.86 15.34
CA SER A 190 -4.03 6.06 15.27
C SER A 190 -5.27 6.90 15.53
N THR A 191 -6.37 6.53 14.89
CA THR A 191 -7.67 7.17 15.14
C THR A 191 -8.48 6.32 16.10
N ASN A 192 -8.90 6.90 17.22
CA ASN A 192 -9.75 6.22 18.21
C ASN A 192 -11.21 6.28 17.76
N LEU A 193 -11.84 5.12 17.62
CA LEU A 193 -13.29 4.99 17.46
C LEU A 193 -13.89 4.68 18.83
N LYS A 194 -14.67 5.60 19.41
CA LYS A 194 -15.29 5.44 20.73
C LYS A 194 -16.81 5.53 20.66
N ASN A 195 -17.48 4.56 21.27
CA ASN A 195 -18.94 4.54 21.48
C ASN A 195 -19.77 4.64 20.19
N TYR A 196 -19.25 4.15 19.07
CA TYR A 196 -20.02 4.08 17.83
C TYR A 196 -21.06 2.95 17.93
N GLN A 197 -22.29 3.27 17.49
CA GLN A 197 -23.45 2.39 17.38
C GLN A 197 -24.12 2.63 16.04
#